data_AF-A0A968Q4G1-F1
#
_entry.id   AF-A0A968Q4G1-F1
#
_cell.length_a   1.000
_cell.length_b   1.000
_cell.length_c   1.000
_cell.angle_alpha   90.00
_cell.angle_beta   90.00
_cell.angle_gamma   90.00
#
_symmetry.space_group_name_H-M   'P 1'
#
loop_
_entity.id
_entity.type
_entity.pdbx_description
1 polymer ?
#
loop_
_entity_poly.entity_id
_entity_poly.type
_entity_poly.pdbx_seq_one_letter_code
_entity_poly.pdbx_strand_id
1 'polypeptide(L)'
;MVSARELNYERVPAIAQTWVNEHLVYTHGYGFTMSPVNTAGPDGLPAYFIRGIDHVPSSEAVRDSIPINEPRIYFGELTNTYIMTNTTALELDFPSGNDNVYTTYLGRAGINLGNYWRRLLFARHLNDWRMLFTEDFTPNTRLLFRRNIADRVQAIAPFLRFDTDPYLVIADIDDASSQWGTGDLHGSDPPTGLGLEAYRATSPDIQAENFNTQTEENYLYWIIDAYTVSARYPYSDPGDNDFNYIRNSVKVVIDAYNGAIRFFVTDADDPIIQTWNRLLPDMFIPLEVMPTPLQDHIRYPQDLFQVQSQALMTYHM
;
A
#
# COMPACT_ATOMS: atom_id res chain seq x y z
N MET A 1 -4.96 16.32 -6.96
CA MET A 1 -4.64 15.54 -5.74
C MET A 1 -5.45 14.26 -5.76
N VAL A 2 -4.81 13.16 -5.37
CA VAL A 2 -5.43 11.84 -5.17
C VAL A 2 -5.27 11.51 -3.69
N SER A 3 -6.31 10.98 -3.05
CA SER A 3 -6.29 10.57 -1.65
C SER A 3 -6.92 9.19 -1.51
N ALA A 4 -6.22 8.28 -0.84
CA ALA A 4 -6.68 6.93 -0.56
C ALA A 4 -7.90 6.93 0.38
N ARG A 5 -8.85 6.01 0.14
CA ARG A 5 -9.95 5.74 1.08
C ARG A 5 -9.60 4.51 1.89
N GLU A 6 -8.76 4.73 2.89
CA GLU A 6 -8.34 3.66 3.79
C GLU A 6 -9.36 3.38 4.89
N LEU A 7 -9.34 2.15 5.37
CA LEU A 7 -10.14 1.71 6.50
C LEU A 7 -9.41 2.04 7.80
N ASN A 8 -10.01 2.89 8.63
CA ASN A 8 -9.58 3.10 10.01
C ASN A 8 -10.47 2.30 10.97
N TYR A 9 -9.94 1.19 11.48
CA TYR A 9 -10.69 0.29 12.36
C TYR A 9 -11.03 0.89 13.73
N GLU A 10 -10.22 1.83 14.25
CA GLU A 10 -10.47 2.48 15.54
C GLU A 10 -11.79 3.27 15.56
N ARG A 11 -12.30 3.63 14.37
CA ARG A 11 -13.56 4.37 14.18
C ARG A 11 -14.77 3.47 13.97
N VAL A 12 -14.59 2.15 13.87
CA VAL A 12 -15.70 1.19 13.79
C VAL A 12 -16.46 1.18 15.13
N PRO A 13 -17.81 1.09 15.14
CA PRO A 13 -18.58 1.07 16.38
C PRO A 13 -18.09 0.00 17.36
N ALA A 14 -18.00 0.33 18.65
CA ALA A 14 -17.42 -0.54 19.67
C ALA A 14 -18.05 -1.95 19.73
N ILE A 15 -19.35 -2.07 19.40
CA ILE A 15 -20.05 -3.36 19.35
C ILE A 15 -19.54 -4.28 18.23
N ALA A 16 -18.98 -3.69 17.17
CA ALA A 16 -18.38 -4.38 16.04
C ALA A 16 -16.86 -4.51 16.16
N GLN A 17 -16.24 -4.03 17.25
CA GLN A 17 -14.81 -4.15 17.51
C GLN A 17 -14.45 -5.53 18.09
N THR A 18 -14.76 -6.59 17.34
CA THR A 18 -14.41 -7.98 17.71
C THR A 18 -13.11 -8.40 17.04
N TRP A 19 -12.44 -9.42 17.58
CA TRP A 19 -11.21 -9.95 16.99
C TRP A 19 -11.44 -10.47 15.55
N VAL A 20 -12.57 -11.15 15.32
CA VAL A 20 -12.95 -11.64 13.99
C VAL A 20 -13.13 -10.46 13.03
N ASN A 21 -13.81 -9.40 13.47
CA ASN A 21 -14.04 -8.23 12.65
C ASN A 21 -12.74 -7.50 12.32
N GLU A 22 -11.85 -7.34 13.29
CA GLU A 22 -10.57 -6.63 13.14
C GLU A 22 -9.62 -7.32 12.16
N HIS A 23 -9.59 -8.66 12.20
CA HIS A 23 -8.56 -9.42 11.52
C HIS A 23 -9.05 -10.18 10.29
N LEU A 24 -10.35 -10.49 10.19
CA LEU A 24 -10.90 -11.34 9.13
C LEU A 24 -11.94 -10.63 8.25
N VAL A 25 -12.71 -9.68 8.80
CA VAL A 25 -13.81 -9.02 8.06
C VAL A 25 -13.39 -7.66 7.51
N TYR A 26 -12.94 -6.76 8.37
CA TYR A 26 -12.51 -5.40 8.02
C TYR A 26 -11.03 -5.40 7.65
N THR A 27 -10.73 -5.97 6.48
CA THR A 27 -9.35 -6.23 6.09
C THR A 27 -8.71 -5.11 5.30
N HIS A 28 -9.43 -4.41 4.43
CA HIS A 28 -8.85 -3.48 3.46
C HIS A 28 -9.65 -2.17 3.37
N GLY A 29 -9.00 -1.12 2.84
CA GLY A 29 -9.66 0.08 2.37
C GLY A 29 -10.19 -0.11 0.95
N TYR A 30 -11.13 0.74 0.54
CA TYR A 30 -11.76 0.64 -0.77
C TYR A 30 -11.87 2.02 -1.43
N GLY A 31 -11.12 2.21 -2.51
CA GLY A 31 -11.21 3.39 -3.36
C GLY A 31 -10.19 4.48 -3.09
N PHE A 32 -10.35 5.54 -3.87
CA PHE A 32 -9.63 6.79 -3.74
C PHE A 32 -10.54 7.95 -4.17
N THR A 33 -10.16 9.16 -3.80
CA THR A 33 -10.83 10.39 -4.27
C THR A 33 -9.83 11.21 -5.07
N MET A 34 -10.28 11.77 -6.18
CA MET A 34 -9.45 12.60 -7.05
C MET A 34 -10.08 13.98 -7.23
N SER A 35 -9.30 15.03 -6.99
CA SER A 35 -9.70 16.42 -7.15
C SER A 35 -8.64 17.18 -7.98
N PRO A 36 -8.99 17.82 -9.11
CA PRO A 36 -8.09 18.70 -9.83
C PRO A 36 -7.69 19.89 -8.96
N VAL A 37 -6.40 20.20 -8.94
CA VAL A 37 -5.87 21.34 -8.16
C VAL A 37 -6.16 22.68 -8.86
N ASN A 38 -6.50 22.64 -10.15
CA ASN A 38 -6.71 23.81 -11.01
C ASN A 38 -8.17 24.13 -11.34
N THR A 39 -9.15 23.42 -10.77
CA THR A 39 -10.58 23.60 -11.10
C THR A 39 -11.44 23.73 -9.85
N ALA A 40 -12.01 24.92 -9.64
CA ALA A 40 -13.05 25.15 -8.64
C ALA A 40 -14.44 24.94 -9.24
N GLY A 41 -15.34 24.28 -8.51
CA GLY A 41 -16.74 24.16 -8.91
C GLY A 41 -17.47 25.51 -8.84
N PRO A 42 -18.70 25.60 -9.40
CA PRO A 42 -19.49 26.84 -9.42
C PRO A 42 -19.73 27.45 -8.03
N ASP A 43 -19.65 26.62 -6.98
CA ASP A 43 -19.96 26.98 -5.60
C ASP A 43 -18.70 27.28 -4.76
N GLY A 44 -17.51 27.29 -5.38
CA GLY A 44 -16.22 27.45 -4.68
C GLY A 44 -15.72 26.19 -3.96
N LEU A 45 -16.46 25.08 -4.03
CA LEU A 45 -16.00 23.76 -3.58
C LEU A 45 -15.07 23.10 -4.62
N PRO A 46 -14.13 22.25 -4.22
CA PRO A 46 -13.30 21.50 -5.15
C PRO A 46 -14.18 20.68 -6.11
N ALA A 47 -13.90 20.76 -7.41
CA ALA A 47 -14.43 19.74 -8.32
C ALA A 47 -13.83 18.38 -7.90
N TYR A 48 -14.59 17.30 -8.00
CA TYR A 48 -14.03 15.94 -7.81
C TYR A 48 -14.31 15.16 -9.08
N PHE A 49 -13.27 14.51 -9.61
CA PHE A 49 -13.38 13.67 -10.79
C PHE A 49 -13.92 12.28 -10.48
N ILE A 50 -13.67 11.77 -9.27
CA ILE A 50 -14.20 10.49 -8.79
C ILE A 50 -14.80 10.72 -7.40
N ARG A 51 -16.07 10.34 -7.23
CA ARG A 51 -16.84 10.49 -5.98
C ARG A 51 -17.52 9.17 -5.63
N GLY A 52 -17.70 8.92 -4.34
CA GLY A 52 -18.51 7.81 -3.86
C GLY A 52 -17.82 6.45 -3.85
N ILE A 53 -18.57 5.44 -3.39
CA ILE A 53 -18.16 4.02 -3.31
C ILE A 53 -18.20 3.38 -4.70
N ASP A 54 -19.10 3.84 -5.56
CA ASP A 54 -19.34 3.29 -6.90
C ASP A 54 -18.21 3.63 -7.90
N HIS A 55 -17.26 4.49 -7.50
CA HIS A 55 -16.07 4.90 -8.24
C HIS A 55 -16.30 5.39 -9.68
N VAL A 56 -17.55 5.74 -10.00
CA VAL A 56 -17.95 6.22 -11.32
C VAL A 56 -17.31 7.59 -11.56
N PRO A 57 -16.49 7.74 -12.62
CA PRO A 57 -15.92 9.02 -13.00
C PRO A 57 -17.03 10.01 -13.37
N SER A 58 -16.83 11.28 -13.01
CA SER A 58 -17.80 12.34 -13.31
C SER A 58 -17.83 12.73 -14.80
N SER A 59 -16.89 12.24 -15.61
CA SER A 59 -16.89 12.40 -17.07
C SER A 59 -16.37 11.16 -17.79
N GLU A 60 -16.92 10.90 -18.97
CA GLU A 60 -16.57 9.76 -19.83
C GLU A 60 -15.09 9.78 -20.25
N ALA A 61 -14.52 10.97 -20.50
CA ALA A 61 -13.10 11.15 -20.81
C ALA A 61 -12.14 10.78 -19.65
N VAL A 62 -12.58 10.93 -18.39
CA VAL A 62 -11.80 10.51 -17.22
C VAL A 62 -11.92 9.00 -17.00
N ARG A 63 -13.05 8.40 -17.35
CA ARG A 63 -13.25 6.95 -17.31
C ARG A 63 -12.37 6.21 -18.31
N ASP A 64 -12.18 6.78 -19.50
CA ASP A 64 -11.36 6.16 -20.55
C ASP A 64 -9.84 6.36 -20.33
N SER A 65 -9.43 7.25 -19.41
CA SER A 65 -8.03 7.59 -19.16
C SER A 65 -7.49 7.15 -17.80
N ILE A 66 -8.35 6.81 -16.85
CA ILE A 66 -7.95 6.30 -15.53
C ILE A 66 -8.44 4.85 -15.43
N PRO A 67 -7.53 3.88 -15.24
CA PRO A 67 -7.92 2.50 -15.05
C PRO A 67 -8.51 2.35 -13.63
N ILE A 68 -9.84 2.33 -13.54
CA ILE A 68 -10.60 2.24 -12.28
C ILE A 68 -11.31 0.89 -12.26
N ASN A 69 -10.54 -0.15 -11.91
CA ASN A 69 -11.09 -1.48 -11.75
C ASN A 69 -11.43 -1.67 -10.28
N GLU A 70 -10.57 -2.35 -9.53
CA GLU A 70 -10.81 -2.74 -8.14
C GLU A 70 -9.80 -2.07 -7.20
N PRO A 71 -10.07 -0.83 -6.74
CA PRO A 71 -9.14 -0.03 -5.95
C PRO A 71 -9.08 -0.47 -4.48
N ARG A 72 -8.81 -1.76 -4.23
CA ARG A 72 -8.64 -2.30 -2.89
C ARG A 72 -7.27 -1.93 -2.33
N ILE A 73 -7.25 -1.45 -1.10
CA ILE A 73 -6.02 -1.00 -0.44
C ILE A 73 -5.77 -1.92 0.76
N TYR A 74 -4.96 -2.94 0.54
CA TYR A 74 -4.49 -3.83 1.59
C TYR A 74 -3.25 -3.26 2.30
N PHE A 75 -2.46 -2.43 1.63
CA PHE A 75 -1.28 -1.77 2.16
C PHE A 75 -1.42 -0.27 1.97
N GLY A 76 -1.31 0.49 3.06
CA GLY A 76 -1.38 1.94 3.04
C GLY A 76 -1.02 2.56 4.39
N GLU A 77 -1.28 3.85 4.58
CA GLU A 77 -0.81 4.63 5.73
C GLU A 77 -1.58 4.35 7.03
N LEU A 78 -2.87 4.01 6.93
CA LEU A 78 -3.72 3.73 8.10
C LEU A 78 -3.82 2.23 8.43
N THR A 79 -3.16 1.37 7.66
CA THR A 79 -3.22 -0.09 7.81
C THR A 79 -2.30 -0.63 8.91
N ASN A 80 -2.58 -0.27 10.17
CA ASN A 80 -1.75 -0.62 11.33
C ASN A 80 -2.05 -2.00 11.94
N THR A 81 -3.15 -2.63 11.54
CA THR A 81 -3.55 -3.96 12.05
C THR A 81 -2.98 -5.06 11.16
N TYR A 82 -2.65 -6.22 11.75
CA TYR A 82 -2.44 -7.43 10.95
C TYR A 82 -3.79 -8.05 10.61
N ILE A 83 -3.87 -8.75 9.48
CA ILE A 83 -5.10 -9.42 9.04
C ILE A 83 -4.76 -10.83 8.58
N MET A 84 -5.78 -11.69 8.56
CA MET A 84 -5.68 -12.98 7.90
C MET A 84 -6.71 -13.07 6.79
N THR A 85 -6.24 -13.48 5.62
CA THR A 85 -7.07 -13.63 4.43
C THR A 85 -7.16 -15.09 4.03
N ASN A 86 -8.03 -15.41 3.07
CA ASN A 86 -8.31 -16.80 2.69
C ASN A 86 -8.78 -17.65 3.89
N THR A 87 -9.65 -17.07 4.72
CA THR A 87 -10.35 -17.74 5.82
C THR A 87 -11.77 -18.12 5.38
N THR A 88 -12.51 -18.81 6.24
CA THR A 88 -13.94 -19.09 6.02
C THR A 88 -14.81 -17.85 6.25
N ALA A 89 -14.32 -16.90 7.06
CA ALA A 89 -14.94 -15.59 7.22
C ALA A 89 -14.68 -14.74 5.96
N LEU A 90 -15.71 -14.06 5.50
CA LEU A 90 -15.64 -13.22 4.31
C LEU A 90 -15.20 -11.80 4.63
N GLU A 91 -14.41 -11.24 3.72
CA GLU A 91 -13.92 -9.87 3.82
C GLU A 91 -15.03 -8.92 3.33
N LEU A 92 -15.31 -7.86 4.08
CA LEU A 92 -16.25 -6.83 3.65
C LEU A 92 -15.56 -5.94 2.60
N ASP A 93 -16.11 -5.87 1.40
CA ASP A 93 -15.60 -5.03 0.29
C ASP A 93 -16.17 -3.61 0.46
N PHE A 94 -17.49 -3.48 0.34
CA PHE A 94 -18.18 -2.21 0.57
C PHE A 94 -19.67 -2.40 0.92
N PRO A 95 -20.27 -1.45 1.66
CA PRO A 95 -21.71 -1.43 1.87
C PRO A 95 -22.44 -0.96 0.60
N SER A 96 -23.49 -1.68 0.18
CA SER A 96 -24.35 -1.38 -0.96
C SER A 96 -25.82 -1.25 -0.53
N GLY A 97 -26.26 -0.01 -0.30
CA GLY A 97 -27.61 0.26 0.19
C GLY A 97 -27.85 -0.30 1.59
N ASN A 98 -28.74 -1.29 1.70
CA ASN A 98 -29.02 -2.03 2.95
C ASN A 98 -28.25 -3.35 3.05
N ASP A 99 -27.53 -3.73 2.00
CA ASP A 99 -26.78 -4.97 1.90
C ASP A 99 -25.26 -4.69 1.94
N ASN A 100 -24.48 -5.74 2.14
CA ASN A 100 -23.03 -5.70 2.14
C ASN A 100 -22.50 -6.54 0.98
N VAL A 101 -21.50 -6.01 0.28
CA VAL A 101 -20.74 -6.75 -0.73
C VAL A 101 -19.48 -7.30 -0.07
N TYR A 102 -19.22 -8.57 -0.32
CA TYR A 102 -18.10 -9.32 0.25
C TYR A 102 -17.12 -9.76 -0.84
N THR A 103 -15.86 -9.96 -0.45
CA THR A 103 -14.82 -10.46 -1.33
C THR A 103 -13.87 -11.39 -0.56
N THR A 104 -12.86 -11.89 -1.26
CA THR A 104 -11.76 -12.68 -0.70
C THR A 104 -10.45 -12.20 -1.31
N TYR A 105 -9.39 -12.13 -0.51
CA TYR A 105 -8.09 -11.73 -1.02
C TYR A 105 -7.49 -12.76 -1.98
N LEU A 106 -7.38 -12.36 -3.25
CA LEU A 106 -6.74 -13.14 -4.31
C LEU A 106 -5.29 -12.75 -4.54
N GLY A 107 -4.76 -11.82 -3.76
CA GLY A 107 -3.38 -11.37 -3.88
C GLY A 107 -2.36 -12.40 -3.40
N ARG A 108 -1.12 -12.16 -3.78
CA ARG A 108 0.00 -13.08 -3.54
C ARG A 108 0.63 -12.87 -2.16
N ALA A 109 0.34 -11.73 -1.53
CA ALA A 109 0.98 -11.28 -0.32
C ALA A 109 0.69 -12.16 0.90
N GLY A 110 1.57 -12.03 1.89
CA GLY A 110 1.40 -12.63 3.20
C GLY A 110 1.98 -14.03 3.31
N ILE A 111 2.07 -14.47 4.57
CA ILE A 111 2.72 -15.72 4.94
C ILE A 111 1.66 -16.78 5.13
N ASN A 112 1.82 -17.94 4.48
CA ASN A 112 0.89 -19.05 4.64
C ASN A 112 0.94 -19.58 6.10
N LEU A 113 -0.23 -19.61 6.74
CA LEU A 113 -0.50 -20.08 8.10
C LEU A 113 -1.15 -21.47 8.16
N GLY A 114 -1.23 -22.22 7.06
CA GLY A 114 -1.78 -23.57 7.03
C GLY A 114 -1.09 -24.53 8.01
N ASN A 115 0.21 -24.29 8.28
CA ASN A 115 1.00 -25.08 9.22
C ASN A 115 0.82 -24.62 10.67
N TYR A 116 0.42 -25.54 11.56
CA TYR A 116 0.19 -25.25 12.99
C TYR A 116 1.42 -24.62 13.69
N TRP A 117 2.64 -25.06 13.35
CA TRP A 117 3.86 -24.46 13.91
C TRP A 117 4.09 -23.01 13.49
N ARG A 118 3.74 -22.65 12.24
CA ARG A 118 3.80 -21.25 11.80
C ARG A 118 2.78 -20.41 12.56
N ARG A 119 1.56 -20.94 12.79
CA ARG A 119 0.56 -20.29 13.66
C ARG A 119 1.10 -20.05 15.06
N LEU A 120 1.80 -21.02 15.67
CA LEU A 120 2.41 -20.86 16.99
C LEU A 120 3.50 -19.77 17.02
N LEU A 121 4.35 -19.71 16.00
CA LEU A 121 5.38 -18.68 15.90
C LEU A 121 4.77 -17.28 15.79
N PHE A 122 3.77 -17.11 14.93
CA PHE A 122 3.10 -15.82 14.76
C PHE A 122 2.20 -15.44 15.95
N ALA A 123 1.57 -16.41 16.60
CA ALA A 123 0.80 -16.19 17.82
C ALA A 123 1.67 -15.59 18.92
N ARG A 124 2.90 -16.12 19.06
CA ARG A 124 3.89 -15.58 19.99
C ARG A 124 4.42 -14.21 19.53
N HIS A 125 4.71 -14.03 18.24
CA HIS A 125 5.29 -12.80 17.70
C HIS A 125 4.33 -11.60 17.78
N LEU A 126 3.07 -11.82 17.44
CA LEU A 126 2.00 -10.81 17.46
C LEU A 126 1.32 -10.70 18.82
N ASN A 127 1.69 -11.56 19.78
CA ASN A 127 1.07 -11.68 21.09
C ASN A 127 -0.46 -11.94 21.02
N ASP A 128 -0.85 -12.78 20.06
CA ASP A 128 -2.25 -13.15 19.82
C ASP A 128 -2.43 -14.66 19.79
N TRP A 129 -2.92 -15.21 20.90
CA TRP A 129 -3.17 -16.63 21.04
C TRP A 129 -4.47 -17.08 20.37
N ARG A 130 -5.40 -16.18 20.04
CA ARG A 130 -6.71 -16.53 19.46
C ARG A 130 -6.56 -17.19 18.09
N MET A 131 -5.52 -16.81 17.34
CA MET A 131 -5.19 -17.40 16.04
C MET A 131 -4.85 -18.91 16.10
N LEU A 132 -4.55 -19.46 17.28
CA LEU A 132 -4.31 -20.91 17.45
C LEU A 132 -5.60 -21.72 17.58
N PHE A 133 -6.68 -21.08 18.00
CA PHE A 133 -7.92 -21.75 18.41
C PHE A 133 -9.11 -21.41 17.52
N THR A 134 -8.97 -20.45 16.60
CA THR A 134 -10.02 -20.14 15.61
C THR A 134 -10.20 -21.31 14.64
N GLU A 135 -11.47 -21.62 14.36
CA GLU A 135 -11.89 -22.59 13.36
C GLU A 135 -11.98 -21.96 11.95
N ASP A 136 -11.82 -20.63 11.84
CA ASP A 136 -11.98 -19.93 10.57
C ASP A 136 -10.80 -20.12 9.59
N PHE A 137 -9.71 -20.71 10.08
CA PHE A 137 -8.49 -20.84 9.29
C PHE A 137 -8.50 -22.08 8.40
N THR A 138 -8.28 -21.84 7.12
CA THR A 138 -8.08 -22.88 6.11
C THR A 138 -6.58 -23.17 5.92
N PRO A 139 -6.21 -24.24 5.20
CA PRO A 139 -4.83 -24.48 4.81
C PRO A 139 -4.21 -23.38 3.93
N ASN A 140 -5.05 -22.57 3.27
CA ASN A 140 -4.63 -21.48 2.40
C ASN A 140 -4.61 -20.12 3.10
N THR A 141 -4.96 -20.05 4.39
CA THR A 141 -4.99 -18.81 5.15
C THR A 141 -3.61 -18.13 5.14
N ARG A 142 -3.60 -16.84 4.84
CA ARG A 142 -2.39 -16.02 4.75
C ARG A 142 -2.43 -14.91 5.77
N LEU A 143 -1.32 -14.71 6.47
CA LEU A 143 -1.12 -13.59 7.39
C LEU A 143 -0.49 -12.42 6.65
N LEU A 144 -1.19 -11.30 6.59
CA LEU A 144 -0.62 -10.03 6.16
C LEU A 144 -0.32 -9.21 7.43
N PHE A 145 0.95 -8.99 7.69
CA PHE A 145 1.44 -8.19 8.80
C PHE A 145 2.40 -7.11 8.30
N ARG A 146 2.62 -6.05 9.10
CA ARG A 146 3.37 -4.85 8.71
C ARG A 146 2.86 -4.29 7.37
N ARG A 147 1.58 -3.90 7.42
CA ARG A 147 0.83 -3.38 6.27
C ARG A 147 1.01 -1.87 6.09
N ASN A 148 1.22 -1.16 7.21
CA ASN A 148 1.64 0.23 7.21
C ASN A 148 2.87 0.41 6.31
N ILE A 149 2.73 1.24 5.27
CA ILE A 149 3.76 1.41 4.25
C ILE A 149 5.05 2.03 4.80
N ALA A 150 4.96 2.99 5.73
CA ALA A 150 6.10 3.64 6.34
C ALA A 150 6.90 2.65 7.21
N ASP A 151 6.22 1.90 8.08
CA ASP A 151 6.86 0.87 8.90
C ASP A 151 7.50 -0.23 8.04
N ARG A 152 6.85 -0.55 6.91
CA ARG A 152 7.30 -1.58 5.99
C ARG A 152 8.58 -1.19 5.26
N VAL A 153 8.65 0.02 4.70
CA VAL A 153 9.88 0.50 4.04
C VAL A 153 11.01 0.72 5.03
N GLN A 154 10.71 1.26 6.22
CA GLN A 154 11.69 1.45 7.29
C GLN A 154 12.28 0.12 7.79
N ALA A 155 11.47 -0.93 7.85
CA ALA A 155 11.95 -2.25 8.25
C ALA A 155 12.86 -2.92 7.19
N ILE A 156 12.69 -2.59 5.91
CA ILE A 156 13.50 -3.15 4.82
C ILE A 156 14.82 -2.38 4.66
N ALA A 157 14.74 -1.05 4.62
CA ALA A 157 15.90 -0.18 4.39
C ALA A 157 16.05 0.85 5.53
N PRO A 158 16.40 0.42 6.76
CA PRO A 158 16.46 1.29 7.93
C PRO A 158 17.56 2.36 7.88
N PHE A 159 18.48 2.25 6.90
CA PHE A 159 19.58 3.20 6.66
C PHE A 159 19.18 4.36 5.73
N LEU A 160 17.99 4.32 5.13
CA LEU A 160 17.41 5.45 4.41
C LEU A 160 16.51 6.24 5.34
N ARG A 161 16.40 7.55 5.11
CA ARG A 161 15.40 8.41 5.75
C ARG A 161 14.24 8.56 4.78
N PHE A 162 13.02 8.25 5.19
CA PHE A 162 11.85 8.35 4.30
C PHE A 162 11.13 9.68 4.49
N ASP A 163 10.49 10.14 3.43
CA ASP A 163 9.57 11.27 3.46
C ASP A 163 8.33 10.95 4.31
N THR A 164 7.73 11.99 4.87
CA THR A 164 6.56 11.89 5.75
C THR A 164 5.23 11.94 5.00
N ASP A 165 5.21 12.33 3.72
CA ASP A 165 4.01 12.46 2.88
C ASP A 165 4.06 11.50 1.67
N PRO A 166 3.83 10.18 1.88
CA PRO A 166 3.72 9.25 0.77
C PRO A 166 2.48 9.56 -0.06
N TYR A 167 2.54 9.38 -1.37
CA TYR A 167 1.41 9.71 -2.25
C TYR A 167 0.96 8.53 -3.10
N LEU A 168 -0.36 8.44 -3.27
CA LEU A 168 -1.00 7.44 -4.11
C LEU A 168 -0.96 7.86 -5.58
N VAL A 169 -0.64 6.89 -6.43
CA VAL A 169 -0.59 6.97 -7.89
C VAL A 169 -1.46 5.87 -8.48
N ILE A 170 -2.15 6.21 -9.56
CA ILE A 170 -2.91 5.25 -10.36
C ILE A 170 -2.15 5.08 -11.65
N ALA A 171 -1.67 3.88 -11.91
CA ALA A 171 -0.87 3.59 -13.10
C ALA A 171 -1.15 2.17 -13.57
N ASP A 172 -1.51 2.02 -14.83
CA ASP A 172 -1.44 0.73 -15.48
C ASP A 172 0.02 0.44 -15.82
N ILE A 173 0.58 -0.61 -15.25
CA ILE A 173 1.96 -1.03 -15.50
C ILE A 173 2.02 -2.44 -16.08
N ASP A 174 0.90 -2.90 -16.67
CA ASP A 174 0.69 -4.26 -17.13
C ASP A 174 1.06 -5.28 -16.02
N ASP A 175 1.54 -6.46 -16.42
CA ASP A 175 2.01 -7.52 -15.55
C ASP A 175 3.31 -7.19 -14.75
N ALA A 176 3.88 -5.99 -14.85
CA ALA A 176 5.15 -5.67 -14.20
C ALA A 176 5.06 -5.79 -12.67
N SER A 177 3.93 -5.40 -12.07
CA SER A 177 3.66 -5.54 -10.63
C SER A 177 3.68 -7.00 -10.17
N SER A 178 3.21 -7.90 -11.02
CA SER A 178 3.13 -9.33 -10.73
C SER A 178 4.52 -9.95 -10.50
N GLN A 179 5.55 -9.36 -11.12
CA GLN A 179 6.95 -9.74 -10.95
C GLN A 179 7.57 -9.16 -9.68
N TRP A 180 6.90 -8.17 -9.04
CA TRP A 180 7.46 -7.47 -7.88
C TRP A 180 7.37 -8.26 -6.57
N GLY A 181 6.48 -9.25 -6.51
CA GLY A 181 6.51 -10.44 -5.63
C GLY A 181 6.61 -10.19 -4.10
N THR A 182 5.59 -10.62 -3.36
CA THR A 182 5.59 -10.71 -1.89
C THR A 182 5.14 -12.09 -1.46
N GLY A 183 6.06 -13.02 -1.16
CA GLY A 183 5.65 -14.36 -0.72
C GLY A 183 6.79 -15.38 -0.65
N ASP A 184 6.46 -16.58 -0.17
CA ASP A 184 7.40 -17.69 0.07
C ASP A 184 8.18 -18.13 -1.19
N LEU A 185 7.70 -17.74 -2.39
CA LEU A 185 8.38 -17.90 -3.69
C LEU A 185 8.07 -16.69 -4.58
N HIS A 186 9.11 -16.02 -5.11
CA HIS A 186 8.97 -15.04 -6.19
C HIS A 186 8.20 -15.68 -7.36
N GLY A 187 7.11 -15.05 -7.80
CA GLY A 187 6.29 -15.56 -8.90
C GLY A 187 5.40 -16.77 -8.56
N SER A 188 5.09 -17.02 -7.28
CA SER A 188 4.03 -18.00 -6.96
C SER A 188 2.68 -17.51 -7.50
N ASP A 189 1.95 -18.43 -8.15
CA ASP A 189 0.61 -18.15 -8.67
C ASP A 189 -0.28 -17.60 -7.54
N PRO A 190 -1.15 -16.61 -7.84
CA PRO A 190 -2.14 -16.17 -6.88
C PRO A 190 -2.92 -17.39 -6.39
N PRO A 191 -3.21 -17.49 -5.08
CA PRO A 191 -4.01 -18.60 -4.58
C PRO A 191 -5.32 -18.66 -5.39
N THR A 192 -5.70 -19.85 -5.85
CA THR A 192 -7.07 -20.06 -6.33
C THR A 192 -7.99 -19.74 -5.16
N GLY A 193 -8.70 -18.61 -5.27
CA GLY A 193 -9.65 -18.19 -4.26
C GLY A 193 -10.62 -19.31 -3.93
N LEU A 194 -11.11 -19.33 -2.70
CA LEU A 194 -12.25 -20.17 -2.36
C LEU A 194 -13.41 -19.72 -3.26
N GLY A 195 -13.89 -20.60 -4.15
CA GLY A 195 -15.01 -20.27 -5.02
C GLY A 195 -16.27 -19.99 -4.19
N LEU A 196 -17.22 -19.23 -4.76
CA LEU A 196 -18.49 -18.89 -4.12
C LEU A 196 -19.22 -20.11 -3.50
N GLU A 197 -19.09 -21.29 -4.10
CA GLU A 197 -19.66 -22.54 -3.59
C GLU A 197 -19.09 -22.98 -2.23
N ALA A 198 -17.80 -22.76 -2.00
CA ALA A 198 -17.16 -23.06 -0.71
C ALA A 198 -17.72 -22.17 0.41
N TYR A 199 -18.08 -20.94 0.08
CA TYR A 199 -18.62 -19.96 1.04
C TYR A 199 -20.12 -20.13 1.31
N ARG A 200 -20.92 -20.57 0.33
CA ARG A 200 -22.35 -20.89 0.54
C ARG A 200 -22.57 -21.96 1.61
N ALA A 201 -21.60 -22.85 1.82
CA ALA A 201 -21.65 -23.86 2.87
C ALA A 201 -21.54 -23.24 4.28
N THR A 202 -20.88 -22.09 4.42
CA THR A 202 -20.60 -21.43 5.71
C THR A 202 -21.50 -20.21 5.96
N SER A 203 -22.04 -19.59 4.91
CA SER A 203 -22.94 -18.45 4.99
C SER A 203 -24.05 -18.56 3.94
N PRO A 204 -25.14 -19.31 4.24
CA PRO A 204 -26.21 -19.59 3.28
C PRO A 204 -27.01 -18.36 2.86
N ASP A 205 -26.94 -17.27 3.63
CA ASP A 205 -27.64 -16.01 3.38
C ASP A 205 -26.95 -15.14 2.32
N ILE A 206 -25.72 -15.49 1.92
CA ILE A 206 -24.96 -14.70 0.95
C ILE A 206 -25.43 -15.02 -0.46
N GLN A 207 -26.03 -14.01 -1.07
CA GLN A 207 -26.44 -14.02 -2.46
C GLN A 207 -25.21 -13.88 -3.37
N ALA A 208 -25.24 -14.52 -4.54
CA ALA A 208 -24.13 -14.45 -5.50
C ALA A 208 -23.83 -13.00 -5.92
N GLU A 209 -24.87 -12.16 -5.98
CA GLU A 209 -24.81 -10.75 -6.34
C GLU A 209 -24.07 -9.91 -5.30
N ASN A 210 -24.00 -10.39 -4.05
CA ASN A 210 -23.30 -9.74 -2.95
C ASN A 210 -21.87 -10.28 -2.77
N PHE A 211 -21.38 -11.09 -3.72
CA PHE A 211 -20.02 -11.62 -3.70
C PHE A 211 -19.23 -11.12 -4.91
N ASN A 212 -18.26 -10.27 -4.65
CA ASN A 212 -17.36 -9.74 -5.66
C ASN A 212 -16.25 -10.75 -5.95
N THR A 213 -16.43 -11.53 -7.04
CA THR A 213 -15.44 -12.48 -7.55
C THR A 213 -14.42 -11.86 -8.48
N GLN A 214 -14.46 -10.54 -8.70
CA GLN A 214 -13.67 -9.93 -9.75
C GLN A 214 -12.16 -10.13 -9.46
N THR A 215 -11.47 -10.53 -10.52
CA THR A 215 -10.04 -10.84 -10.57
C THR A 215 -9.30 -9.73 -11.31
N GLU A 216 -9.90 -8.55 -11.43
CA GLU A 216 -9.35 -7.47 -12.24
C GLU A 216 -8.11 -6.88 -11.55
N GLU A 217 -7.20 -6.34 -12.36
CA GLU A 217 -5.93 -5.83 -11.86
C GLU A 217 -6.13 -4.57 -11.01
N ASN A 218 -5.26 -4.44 -10.00
CA ASN A 218 -5.21 -3.27 -9.15
C ASN A 218 -4.08 -2.35 -9.62
N TYR A 219 -4.44 -1.09 -9.89
CA TYR A 219 -3.53 -0.09 -10.46
C TYR A 219 -3.06 0.95 -9.43
N LEU A 220 -3.27 0.68 -8.14
CA LEU A 220 -2.90 1.59 -7.06
C LEU A 220 -1.50 1.30 -6.53
N TYR A 221 -0.65 2.32 -6.61
CA TYR A 221 0.72 2.28 -6.11
C TYR A 221 0.99 3.48 -5.20
N TRP A 222 1.66 3.22 -4.09
CA TRP A 222 2.23 4.29 -3.26
C TRP A 222 3.64 4.59 -3.72
N ILE A 223 3.97 5.88 -3.81
CA ILE A 223 5.33 6.35 -4.00
C ILE A 223 5.79 7.08 -2.74
N ILE A 224 6.96 6.71 -2.25
CA ILE A 224 7.61 7.34 -1.09
C ILE A 224 9.00 7.82 -1.52
N ASP A 225 9.30 9.07 -1.23
CA ASP A 225 10.64 9.63 -1.39
C ASP A 225 11.56 9.11 -0.28
N ALA A 226 12.78 8.72 -0.64
CA ALA A 226 13.77 8.22 0.30
C ALA A 226 15.12 8.94 0.12
N TYR A 227 15.65 9.38 1.24
CA TYR A 227 16.82 10.22 1.33
C TYR A 227 18.01 9.46 1.90
N THR A 228 19.18 9.68 1.30
CA THR A 228 20.44 9.38 1.96
C THR A 228 20.86 10.58 2.78
N VAL A 229 21.15 10.35 4.06
CA VAL A 229 21.58 11.40 4.98
C VAL A 229 22.92 11.07 5.62
N SER A 230 23.70 12.10 5.95
CA SER A 230 24.92 11.95 6.75
C SER A 230 25.13 13.19 7.61
N ALA A 231 25.66 12.99 8.82
CA ALA A 231 26.08 14.06 9.73
C ALA A 231 27.60 14.34 9.66
N ARG A 232 28.32 13.66 8.77
CA ARG A 232 29.80 13.69 8.69
C ARG A 232 30.31 13.93 7.29
N TYR A 233 29.48 14.47 6.41
CA TYR A 233 29.89 14.74 5.04
C TYR A 233 30.93 15.87 5.02
N PRO A 234 32.13 15.68 4.44
CA PRO A 234 33.18 16.69 4.46
C PRO A 234 32.76 17.99 3.78
N TYR A 235 33.28 19.11 4.27
CA TYR A 235 33.08 20.44 3.67
C TYR A 235 31.60 20.86 3.54
N SER A 236 30.74 20.37 4.43
CA SER A 236 29.32 20.74 4.50
C SER A 236 28.92 21.23 5.88
N ASP A 237 28.12 22.29 5.92
CA ASP A 237 27.63 22.94 7.15
C ASP A 237 26.28 22.30 7.56
N PRO A 238 26.15 21.75 8.78
CA PRO A 238 24.88 21.21 9.27
C PRO A 238 23.79 22.27 9.47
N GLY A 239 24.15 23.55 9.69
CA GLY A 239 23.19 24.54 10.15
C GLY A 239 22.48 24.09 11.43
N ASP A 240 21.15 24.17 11.46
CA ASP A 240 20.30 23.73 12.57
C ASP A 240 19.81 22.26 12.47
N ASN A 241 20.25 21.51 11.44
CA ASN A 241 19.81 20.14 11.20
C ASN A 241 20.69 19.11 11.93
N ASP A 242 20.13 17.90 12.13
CA ASP A 242 20.86 16.74 12.66
C ASP A 242 21.76 16.05 11.63
N PHE A 243 21.73 16.52 10.37
CA PHE A 243 22.55 16.08 9.26
C PHE A 243 23.25 17.29 8.60
N ASN A 244 24.36 17.04 7.91
CA ASN A 244 25.02 18.01 7.04
C ASN A 244 25.02 17.58 5.58
N TYR A 245 24.34 16.49 5.25
CA TYR A 245 24.15 16.01 3.88
C TYR A 245 22.79 15.35 3.77
N ILE A 246 22.08 15.68 2.69
CA ILE A 246 20.82 15.07 2.31
C ILE A 246 20.72 15.04 0.78
N ARG A 247 20.33 13.89 0.22
CA ARG A 247 20.01 13.71 -1.20
C ARG A 247 18.78 12.85 -1.35
N ASN A 248 17.90 13.22 -2.27
CA ASN A 248 16.79 12.38 -2.70
C ASN A 248 17.30 11.36 -3.72
N SER A 249 17.92 10.31 -3.20
CA SER A 249 18.63 9.32 -4.00
C SER A 249 17.74 8.17 -4.44
N VAL A 250 16.58 7.97 -3.78
CA VAL A 250 15.74 6.79 -4.00
C VAL A 250 14.25 7.15 -4.03
N LYS A 251 13.51 6.55 -4.95
CA LYS A 251 12.04 6.48 -4.98
C LYS A 251 11.61 5.07 -4.62
N VAL A 252 10.70 4.93 -3.67
CA VAL A 252 10.17 3.63 -3.28
C VAL A 252 8.76 3.51 -3.83
N VAL A 253 8.51 2.45 -4.60
CA VAL A 253 7.17 2.12 -5.11
C VAL A 253 6.63 0.92 -4.35
N ILE A 254 5.38 1.02 -3.91
CA ILE A 254 4.69 -0.01 -3.13
C ILE A 254 3.34 -0.31 -3.78
N ASP A 255 3.11 -1.56 -4.16
CA ASP A 255 1.81 -2.04 -4.62
C ASP A 255 0.80 -2.00 -3.46
N ALA A 256 -0.31 -1.29 -3.59
CA ALA A 256 -1.31 -1.13 -2.53
C ALA A 256 -2.12 -2.42 -2.27
N TYR A 257 -2.11 -3.39 -3.18
CA TYR A 257 -2.82 -4.66 -3.09
C TYR A 257 -1.92 -5.81 -2.60
N ASN A 258 -0.73 -5.96 -3.18
CA ASN A 258 0.20 -7.03 -2.83
C ASN A 258 1.30 -6.58 -1.84
N GLY A 259 1.48 -5.28 -1.62
CA GLY A 259 2.50 -4.76 -0.71
C GLY A 259 3.93 -5.02 -1.18
N ALA A 260 4.11 -5.25 -2.50
CA ALA A 260 5.39 -5.46 -3.15
C ALA A 260 6.15 -4.15 -3.24
N ILE A 261 7.44 -4.18 -2.91
CA ILE A 261 8.27 -2.98 -2.76
C ILE A 261 9.42 -3.04 -3.76
N ARG A 262 9.67 -1.90 -4.40
CA ARG A 262 10.83 -1.66 -5.27
C ARG A 262 11.48 -0.33 -4.92
N PHE A 263 12.81 -0.35 -4.84
CA PHE A 263 13.63 0.84 -4.59
C PHE A 263 14.31 1.25 -5.90
N PHE A 264 13.95 2.41 -6.42
CA PHE A 264 14.48 2.97 -7.66
C PHE A 264 15.48 4.09 -7.35
N VAL A 265 16.69 4.01 -7.89
CA VAL A 265 17.73 5.02 -7.66
C VAL A 265 17.54 6.20 -8.61
N THR A 266 17.26 7.37 -8.07
CA THR A 266 17.08 8.62 -8.83
C THR A 266 18.36 9.43 -9.01
N ASP A 267 19.27 9.39 -8.04
CA ASP A 267 20.56 10.09 -8.08
C ASP A 267 21.69 9.04 -8.07
N ALA A 268 22.09 8.57 -9.25
CA ALA A 268 23.12 7.53 -9.38
C ALA A 268 24.52 8.02 -8.99
N ASP A 269 24.73 9.34 -8.93
CA ASP A 269 26.00 9.96 -8.57
C ASP A 269 26.18 10.12 -7.05
N ASP A 270 25.14 9.87 -6.25
CA ASP A 270 25.25 9.96 -4.80
C ASP A 270 26.22 8.89 -4.23
N PRO A 271 27.31 9.29 -3.56
CA PRO A 271 28.30 8.34 -3.04
C PRO A 271 27.73 7.42 -1.94
N ILE A 272 26.71 7.85 -1.19
CA ILE A 272 26.09 7.04 -0.14
C ILE A 272 25.28 5.92 -0.79
N ILE A 273 24.42 6.22 -1.76
CA ILE A 273 23.63 5.19 -2.44
C ILE A 273 24.53 4.23 -3.24
N GLN A 274 25.58 4.72 -3.89
CA GLN A 274 26.55 3.85 -4.58
C GLN A 274 27.19 2.84 -3.62
N THR A 275 27.45 3.25 -2.38
CA THR A 275 28.03 2.35 -1.37
C THR A 275 27.04 1.28 -0.95
N TRP A 276 25.78 1.65 -0.69
CA TRP A 276 24.73 0.69 -0.37
C TRP A 276 24.43 -0.26 -1.53
N ASN A 277 24.43 0.24 -2.76
CA ASN A 277 24.23 -0.58 -3.96
C ASN A 277 25.33 -1.64 -4.15
N ARG A 278 26.57 -1.35 -3.77
CA ARG A 278 27.65 -2.36 -3.76
C ARG A 278 27.46 -3.42 -2.68
N LEU A 279 26.84 -3.08 -1.55
CA LEU A 279 26.59 -4.01 -0.44
C LEU A 279 25.32 -4.85 -0.66
N LEU A 280 24.34 -4.30 -1.35
CA LEU A 280 23.00 -4.86 -1.57
C LEU A 280 22.61 -4.77 -3.06
N PRO A 281 23.30 -5.53 -3.95
CA PRO A 281 23.19 -5.35 -5.40
C PRO A 281 21.80 -5.63 -5.99
N ASP A 282 21.00 -6.47 -5.35
CA ASP A 282 19.67 -6.85 -5.84
C ASP A 282 18.53 -5.96 -5.28
N MET A 283 18.85 -5.05 -4.35
CA MET A 283 17.83 -4.25 -3.66
C MET A 283 17.43 -3.00 -4.45
N PHE A 284 18.38 -2.40 -5.16
CA PHE A 284 18.20 -1.14 -5.88
C PHE A 284 18.15 -1.35 -7.37
N ILE A 285 17.23 -0.65 -8.03
CA ILE A 285 17.02 -0.71 -9.47
C ILE A 285 17.24 0.70 -10.04
N PRO A 286 17.84 0.85 -11.23
CA PRO A 286 17.93 2.15 -11.88
C PRO A 286 16.54 2.74 -12.17
N LEU A 287 16.38 4.06 -12.06
CA LEU A 287 15.11 4.74 -12.31
C LEU A 287 14.59 4.48 -13.73
N GLU A 288 15.48 4.28 -14.70
CA GLU A 288 15.15 4.04 -16.11
C GLU A 288 14.35 2.75 -16.31
N VAL A 289 14.43 1.81 -15.36
CA VAL A 289 13.67 0.54 -15.38
C VAL A 289 12.26 0.73 -14.81
N MET A 290 11.98 1.85 -14.13
CA MET A 290 10.64 2.15 -13.63
C MET A 290 9.65 2.21 -14.80
N PRO A 291 8.46 1.59 -14.71
CA PRO A 291 7.43 1.71 -15.74
C PRO A 291 7.10 3.18 -16.05
N THR A 292 7.01 3.53 -17.34
CA THR A 292 6.74 4.91 -17.79
C THR A 292 5.52 5.54 -17.10
N PRO A 293 4.38 4.84 -16.94
CA PRO A 293 3.21 5.40 -16.27
C PRO A 293 3.48 5.83 -14.81
N LEU A 294 4.42 5.20 -14.12
CA LEU A 294 4.84 5.62 -12.77
C LEU A 294 5.84 6.78 -12.81
N GLN A 295 6.76 6.80 -13.79
CA GLN A 295 7.72 7.89 -13.95
C GLN A 295 7.02 9.24 -14.15
N ASP A 296 5.94 9.27 -14.94
CA ASP A 296 5.16 10.48 -15.22
C ASP A 296 4.48 11.07 -13.97
N HIS A 297 4.37 10.27 -12.90
CA HIS A 297 3.76 10.67 -11.63
C HIS A 297 4.77 11.03 -10.54
N ILE A 298 6.08 10.95 -10.82
CA ILE A 298 7.11 11.33 -9.86
C ILE A 298 6.99 12.82 -9.54
N ARG A 299 6.98 13.13 -8.23
CA ARG A 299 6.94 14.49 -7.71
C ARG A 299 8.30 14.90 -7.16
N TYR A 300 8.50 16.22 -7.07
CA TYR A 300 9.61 16.75 -6.28
C TYR A 300 9.26 16.64 -4.79
N PRO A 301 10.16 16.14 -3.94
CA PRO A 301 9.97 16.00 -2.50
C PRO A 301 9.72 17.34 -1.80
N GLN A 302 8.71 17.39 -0.93
CA GLN A 302 8.41 18.60 -0.14
C GLN A 302 9.43 18.83 0.98
N ASP A 303 9.81 17.77 1.71
CA ASP A 303 10.75 17.86 2.83
C ASP A 303 12.12 18.38 2.38
N LEU A 304 12.64 17.85 1.26
CA LEU A 304 13.91 18.32 0.69
C LEU A 304 13.82 19.76 0.19
N PHE A 305 12.70 20.14 -0.44
CA PHE A 305 12.48 21.53 -0.87
C PHE A 305 12.51 22.49 0.33
N GLN A 306 11.87 22.11 1.44
CA GLN A 306 11.83 22.90 2.66
C GLN A 306 13.24 23.09 3.26
N VAL A 307 14.03 22.01 3.35
CA VAL A 307 15.42 22.07 3.84
C VAL A 307 16.28 22.97 2.95
N GLN A 308 16.18 22.83 1.63
CA GLN A 308 16.93 23.67 0.68
C GLN A 308 16.53 25.15 0.77
N SER A 309 15.23 25.43 0.89
CA SER A 309 14.72 26.79 1.03
C SER A 309 15.21 27.44 2.33
N GLN A 310 15.26 26.71 3.44
CA GLN A 310 15.79 27.21 4.71
C GLN A 310 17.27 27.56 4.61
N ALA A 311 18.08 26.67 4.03
CA ALA A 311 19.50 26.94 3.80
C ALA A 311 19.69 28.19 2.94
N LEU A 312 18.95 28.32 1.83
CA LEU A 312 19.01 29.50 0.97
C LEU A 312 18.63 30.79 1.70
N MET A 313 17.60 30.78 2.54
CA MET A 313 17.22 31.95 3.35
C MET A 313 18.32 32.39 4.33
N THR A 314 19.09 31.45 4.88
CA THR A 314 20.16 31.74 5.83
C THR A 314 21.43 32.29 5.17
N TYR A 315 21.78 31.82 3.96
CA TYR A 315 23.03 32.21 3.27
C TYR A 315 22.86 33.23 2.14
N HIS A 316 21.63 33.63 1.78
CA HIS A 316 21.38 34.78 0.90
C HIS A 316 21.44 36.12 1.67
N MET A 317 22.61 36.42 2.24
CA MET A 317 23.02 37.79 2.59
C MET A 317 24.15 38.27 1.68
#